data_AF-A0A920U308-F1
#
_entry.id   AF-A0A920U308-F1
#
_cell.length_a   1.000
_cell.length_b   1.000
_cell.length_c   1.000
_cell.angle_alpha   90.00
_cell.angle_beta   90.00
_cell.angle_gamma   90.00
#
_symmetry.space_group_name_H-M   'P 1'
#
loop_
_entity.id
_entity.type
_entity.pdbx_description
1 polymer ?
#
loop_
_entity_poly.entity_id
_entity_poly.type
_entity_poly.pdbx_seq_one_letter_code
_entity_poly.pdbx_strand_id
1 'polypeptide(L)'
;MDTAQILLSSSEIEPEIEPTLAELDLGDYEGRYESDVKASMGGHYDEWRSSLMRVAPPGGESMADVVTRVTPLVECLQSTKGVVLLVGHQYVNMALKAKLSGCFSTECLQAYKQANDEFDIWSLDPPGFMSRMAVG
;
A
#
# COMPACT_ATOMS: atom_id res chain seq x y z
N MET A 1 -6.86 -9.32 -7.35
CA MET A 1 -6.94 -9.71 -8.77
C MET A 1 -8.18 -9.11 -9.42
N ASP A 2 -9.37 -9.41 -8.91
CA ASP A 2 -10.68 -9.05 -9.48
C ASP A 2 -10.79 -7.57 -9.88
N THR A 3 -10.36 -6.63 -9.03
CA THR A 3 -10.32 -5.19 -9.33
C THR A 3 -9.53 -4.85 -10.60
N ALA A 4 -8.37 -5.50 -10.81
CA ALA A 4 -7.56 -5.28 -12.02
C ALA A 4 -8.26 -5.83 -13.26
N GLN A 5 -8.90 -7.00 -13.17
CA GLN A 5 -9.67 -7.59 -14.26
C GLN A 5 -10.88 -6.72 -14.66
N ILE A 6 -11.56 -6.12 -13.68
CA ILE A 6 -12.66 -5.17 -13.94
C ILE A 6 -12.14 -3.92 -14.66
N LEU A 7 -11.05 -3.32 -14.17
CA LEU A 7 -10.45 -2.12 -14.77
C LEU A 7 -9.92 -2.35 -16.19
N LEU A 8 -9.41 -3.54 -16.49
CA LEU A 8 -8.84 -3.91 -17.79
C LEU A 8 -9.85 -4.57 -18.75
N SER A 9 -11.11 -4.77 -18.33
CA SER A 9 -12.14 -5.53 -19.08
C SER A 9 -12.46 -5.01 -20.49
N SER A 10 -12.12 -3.76 -20.79
CA SER A 10 -12.27 -3.12 -22.12
C SER A 10 -10.95 -2.91 -22.87
N SER A 11 -9.87 -3.55 -22.41
CA SER A 11 -8.51 -3.43 -22.95
C SER A 11 -7.93 -4.79 -23.34
N GLU A 12 -6.89 -4.78 -24.18
CA GLU A 12 -6.11 -5.98 -24.54
C GLU A 12 -4.94 -6.24 -23.57
N ILE A 13 -4.92 -5.58 -22.42
CA ILE A 13 -3.84 -5.69 -21.42
C ILE A 13 -4.17 -6.82 -20.45
N GLU A 14 -3.31 -7.84 -20.38
CA GLU A 14 -3.38 -8.88 -19.35
C GLU A 14 -2.70 -8.40 -18.05
N PRO A 15 -3.36 -8.50 -16.88
CA PRO A 15 -2.73 -8.14 -15.61
C PRO A 15 -1.75 -9.21 -15.13
N GLU A 16 -0.51 -8.80 -14.88
CA GLU A 16 0.50 -9.66 -14.25
C GLU A 16 0.41 -9.63 -12.71
N ILE A 17 0.77 -10.74 -12.07
CA ILE A 17 0.87 -10.81 -10.60
C ILE A 17 2.27 -10.36 -10.19
N GLU A 18 2.34 -9.25 -9.46
CA GLU A 18 3.56 -8.78 -8.80
C GLU A 18 3.48 -9.10 -7.30
N PRO A 19 4.21 -10.11 -6.78
CA PRO A 19 4.14 -10.52 -5.37
C PRO A 19 4.52 -9.41 -4.38
N THR A 20 5.36 -8.44 -4.76
CA THR A 20 5.69 -7.30 -3.90
C THR A 20 4.52 -6.34 -3.67
N LEU A 21 3.42 -6.45 -4.44
CA LEU A 21 2.16 -5.74 -4.20
C LEU A 21 1.19 -6.45 -3.23
N ALA A 22 1.59 -7.56 -2.60
CA ALA A 22 0.83 -8.12 -1.48
C ALA A 22 0.68 -7.08 -0.35
N GLU A 23 -0.44 -7.13 0.39
CA GLU A 23 -0.65 -6.27 1.56
C GLU A 23 0.43 -6.49 2.63
N LEU A 24 0.52 -5.57 3.59
CA LEU A 24 1.30 -5.75 4.81
C LEU A 24 0.91 -7.05 5.55
N ASP A 25 1.89 -7.92 5.80
CA ASP A 25 1.72 -9.17 6.55
C ASP A 25 1.36 -8.87 8.02
N LEU A 26 0.21 -9.37 8.48
CA LEU A 26 -0.26 -9.16 9.86
C LEU A 26 0.19 -10.26 10.84
N GLY A 27 0.96 -11.26 10.38
CA GLY A 27 1.55 -12.32 11.19
C GLY A 27 0.53 -13.07 12.05
N ASP A 28 0.79 -13.16 13.35
CA ASP A 28 -0.07 -13.77 14.37
C ASP A 28 -1.47 -13.10 14.50
N TYR A 29 -1.70 -11.99 13.79
CA TYR A 29 -2.99 -11.29 13.73
C TYR A 29 -3.78 -11.57 12.44
N GLU A 30 -3.21 -12.27 11.45
CA GLU A 30 -3.96 -12.67 10.25
C GLU A 30 -5.14 -13.59 10.58
N GLY A 31 -6.24 -13.43 9.84
CA GLY A 31 -7.47 -14.21 10.00
C GLY A 31 -8.24 -13.99 11.32
N ARG A 32 -7.71 -13.18 12.26
CA ARG A 32 -8.37 -12.87 13.54
C ARG A 32 -9.30 -11.67 13.41
N TYR A 33 -10.35 -11.64 14.23
CA TYR A 33 -11.20 -10.44 14.34
C TYR A 33 -10.45 -9.31 15.05
N GLU A 34 -10.72 -8.07 14.62
CA GLU A 34 -10.15 -6.87 15.25
C GLU A 34 -10.46 -6.81 16.76
N SER A 35 -11.64 -7.27 17.18
CA SER A 35 -12.04 -7.39 18.59
C SER A 35 -11.07 -8.27 19.40
N ASP A 36 -10.59 -9.36 18.81
CA ASP A 36 -9.79 -10.38 19.48
C ASP A 36 -8.33 -9.92 19.55
N VAL A 37 -7.85 -9.24 18.51
CA VAL A 37 -6.54 -8.56 18.52
C VAL A 37 -6.56 -7.45 19.57
N LYS A 38 -7.57 -6.59 19.57
CA LYS A 38 -7.75 -5.53 20.57
C LYS A 38 -7.84 -6.08 22.00
N ALA A 39 -8.58 -7.16 22.22
CA ALA A 39 -8.64 -7.82 23.53
C ALA A 39 -7.27 -8.37 23.97
N SER A 40 -6.48 -8.94 23.05
CA SER A 40 -5.14 -9.47 23.37
C SER A 40 -4.08 -8.39 23.62
N MET A 41 -4.22 -7.21 23.02
CA MET A 41 -3.30 -6.07 23.23
C MET A 41 -3.73 -5.12 24.35
N GLY A 42 -4.99 -5.18 24.79
CA GLY A 42 -5.55 -4.28 25.79
C GLY A 42 -5.46 -2.82 25.37
N GLY A 43 -5.02 -1.95 26.29
CA GLY A 43 -4.91 -0.50 26.06
C GLY A 43 -3.95 -0.10 24.93
N HIS A 44 -3.00 -0.96 24.56
CA HIS A 44 -1.99 -0.65 23.53
C HIS A 44 -2.51 -0.79 22.10
N TYR A 45 -3.70 -1.36 21.88
CA TYR A 45 -4.24 -1.54 20.53
C TYR A 45 -4.39 -0.21 19.79
N ASP A 46 -4.96 0.81 20.43
CA ASP A 46 -5.24 2.09 19.78
C ASP A 46 -3.94 2.86 19.47
N GLU A 47 -2.91 2.73 20.33
CA GLU A 47 -1.55 3.24 20.11
C GLU A 47 -0.88 2.53 18.92
N TRP A 48 -0.91 1.20 18.89
CA TRP A 48 -0.38 0.39 17.79
C TRP A 48 -1.08 0.70 16.45
N ARG A 49 -2.41 0.77 16.45
CA ARG A 49 -3.23 1.04 15.27
C ARG A 49 -3.01 2.45 14.72
N SER A 50 -2.89 3.45 15.60
CA SER A 50 -2.61 4.84 15.23
C SER A 50 -1.15 5.08 14.81
N SER A 51 -0.22 4.20 15.21
CA SER A 51 1.18 4.22 14.72
C SER A 51 1.31 3.96 13.21
N LEU A 52 0.25 3.51 12.53
CA LEU A 52 0.24 3.10 11.13
C LEU A 52 1.20 1.93 10.84
N MET A 53 1.19 0.91 11.71
CA MET A 53 2.04 -0.28 11.60
C MET A 53 3.54 0.03 11.63
N ARG A 54 3.97 1.13 12.27
CA ARG A 54 5.40 1.40 12.55
C ARG A 54 6.04 0.35 13.45
N VAL A 55 5.21 -0.34 14.26
CA VAL A 55 5.60 -1.55 15.00
C VAL A 55 4.92 -2.72 14.32
N ALA A 56 5.72 -3.68 13.85
CA ALA A 56 5.22 -4.91 13.25
C ALA A 56 4.32 -5.69 14.25
N PRO A 57 3.26 -6.36 13.80
CA PRO A 57 2.64 -7.41 14.59
C PRO A 57 3.62 -8.60 14.75
N PRO A 58 3.46 -9.45 15.77
CA PRO A 58 4.31 -10.63 15.94
C PRO A 58 4.27 -11.52 14.69
N GLY A 59 5.45 -11.84 14.15
CA GLY A 59 5.57 -12.68 12.95
C GLY A 59 5.28 -12.00 11.61
N GLY A 60 4.79 -10.75 11.59
CA GLY A 60 4.45 -10.00 10.38
C GLY A 60 5.38 -8.83 10.08
N GLU A 61 4.93 -7.90 9.25
CA GLU A 61 5.70 -6.76 8.74
C GLU A 61 5.37 -5.43 9.43
N SER A 62 6.38 -4.56 9.54
CA SER A 62 6.14 -3.13 9.76
C SER A 62 5.98 -2.39 8.44
N MET A 63 5.43 -1.19 8.51
CA MET A 63 5.36 -0.24 7.40
C MET A 63 6.74 0.04 6.76
N ALA A 64 7.83 -0.06 7.52
CA ALA A 64 9.19 0.11 7.00
C ALA A 64 9.65 -1.12 6.20
N ASP A 65 9.28 -2.33 6.63
CA ASP A 65 9.60 -3.57 5.92
C ASP A 65 8.88 -3.62 4.57
N VAL A 66 7.61 -3.18 4.51
CA VAL A 66 6.87 -3.05 3.24
C VAL A 66 7.53 -2.02 2.31
N VAL A 67 8.01 -0.88 2.81
CA VAL A 67 8.79 0.10 2.01
C VAL A 67 10.09 -0.51 1.47
N THR A 68 10.76 -1.36 2.25
CA THR A 68 11.94 -2.10 1.82
C THR A 68 11.59 -3.15 0.76
N ARG A 69 10.47 -3.88 0.93
CA ARG A 69 9.96 -4.87 -0.03
C ARG A 69 9.59 -4.27 -1.39
N VAL A 70 8.92 -3.12 -1.43
CA VAL A 70 8.54 -2.46 -2.69
C VAL A 70 9.64 -1.62 -3.33
N THR A 71 10.77 -1.40 -2.63
CA THR A 71 11.85 -0.53 -3.13
C THR A 71 12.39 -0.96 -4.52
N PRO A 72 12.71 -2.25 -4.79
CA PRO A 72 13.16 -2.68 -6.10
C PRO A 72 12.12 -2.49 -7.21
N LEU A 73 10.83 -2.66 -6.90
CA LEU A 73 9.74 -2.40 -7.84
C LEU A 73 9.69 -0.92 -8.23
N VAL A 74 9.78 0.00 -7.25
CA VAL A 74 9.78 1.45 -7.53
C VAL A 74 10.99 1.84 -8.39
N GLU A 75 12.17 1.30 -8.11
CA GLU A 75 13.38 1.57 -8.89
C GLU A 75 13.26 1.03 -10.34
N CYS A 76 12.61 -0.12 -10.55
CA CYS A 76 12.27 -0.63 -11.87
C CYS A 76 11.26 0.29 -12.60
N LEU A 77 10.20 0.72 -11.92
CA LEU A 77 9.16 1.60 -12.48
C LEU A 77 9.72 2.95 -12.93
N GLN A 78 10.65 3.54 -12.19
CA GLN A 78 11.31 4.79 -12.59
C GLN A 78 12.12 4.67 -13.89
N SER A 79 12.56 3.47 -14.27
CA SER A 79 13.21 3.20 -15.56
C SER A 79 12.24 2.80 -16.69
N THR A 80 10.97 2.54 -16.34
CA THR A 80 9.93 2.06 -17.26
C THR A 80 9.33 3.23 -18.04
N LYS A 81 8.99 3.00 -19.31
CA LYS A 81 8.36 4.00 -20.18
C LYS A 81 6.87 3.72 -20.34
N GLY A 82 6.06 4.78 -20.30
CA GLY A 82 4.61 4.70 -20.49
C GLY A 82 3.84 4.84 -19.17
N VAL A 83 2.58 4.41 -19.16
CA VAL A 83 1.71 4.42 -17.98
C VAL A 83 1.62 3.00 -17.44
N VAL A 84 1.85 2.84 -16.13
CA VAL A 84 1.70 1.57 -15.42
C VAL A 84 0.56 1.72 -14.41
N LEU A 85 -0.38 0.76 -14.42
CA LEU A 85 -1.43 0.64 -13.41
C LEU A 85 -0.97 -0.36 -12.34
N LEU A 86 -0.81 0.10 -11.11
CA LEU A 86 -0.56 -0.77 -9.96
C LEU A 86 -1.86 -0.95 -9.18
N VAL A 87 -2.25 -2.21 -8.93
CA VAL A 87 -3.43 -2.56 -8.13
C VAL A 87 -2.97 -3.35 -6.92
N GLY A 88 -2.84 -2.65 -5.79
CA GLY A 88 -2.45 -3.21 -4.50
C GLY A 88 -3.47 -2.92 -3.40
N HIS A 89 -3.00 -2.98 -2.16
CA HIS A 89 -3.79 -2.81 -0.94
C HIS A 89 -3.38 -1.55 -0.16
N GLN A 90 -3.97 -1.29 1.01
CA GLN A 90 -3.83 0.00 1.70
C GLN A 90 -2.38 0.30 2.10
N TYR A 91 -1.74 -0.60 2.85
CA TYR A 91 -0.41 -0.34 3.40
C TYR A 91 0.68 -0.45 2.35
N VAL A 92 0.57 -1.39 1.41
CA VAL A 92 1.49 -1.47 0.27
C VAL A 92 1.38 -0.27 -0.69
N ASN A 93 0.17 0.27 -0.94
CA ASN A 93 0.02 1.51 -1.71
C ASN A 93 0.59 2.71 -0.95
N MET A 94 0.41 2.79 0.37
CA MET A 94 1.07 3.80 1.20
C MET A 94 2.61 3.69 1.14
N ALA A 95 3.16 2.47 1.06
CA ALA A 95 4.60 2.22 1.01
C ALA A 95 5.21 2.67 -0.31
N LEU A 96 4.56 2.34 -1.44
CA LEU A 96 4.92 2.84 -2.77
C LEU A 96 5.00 4.37 -2.78
N LYS A 97 3.98 5.06 -2.27
CA LYS A 97 3.93 6.53 -2.22
C LYS A 97 5.01 7.13 -1.32
N ALA A 98 5.30 6.51 -0.18
CA ALA A 98 6.37 6.96 0.71
C ALA A 98 7.78 6.79 0.10
N LYS A 99 8.01 5.70 -0.64
CA LYS A 99 9.26 5.49 -1.40
C LYS A 99 9.38 6.47 -2.57
N LEU A 100 8.28 6.74 -3.29
CA LEU A 100 8.24 7.69 -4.42
C LEU A 100 8.43 9.15 -3.98
N SER A 101 7.81 9.56 -2.87
CA SER A 101 7.90 10.94 -2.36
C SER A 101 9.14 11.23 -1.53
N GLY A 102 9.80 10.18 -1.01
CA GLY A 102 10.82 10.30 0.03
C GLY A 102 10.30 10.71 1.41
N CYS A 103 8.98 10.73 1.63
CA CYS A 103 8.37 11.15 2.90
C CYS A 103 7.73 9.98 3.67
N PHE A 104 8.26 9.71 4.86
CA PHE A 104 7.78 8.66 5.77
C PHE A 104 7.22 9.22 7.11
N SER A 105 6.93 10.53 7.16
CA SER A 105 6.32 11.17 8.33
C SER A 105 4.90 10.65 8.57
N THR A 106 4.36 10.83 9.78
CA THR A 106 3.02 10.34 10.10
C THR A 106 1.96 11.07 9.30
N GLU A 107 2.15 12.36 9.04
CA GLU A 107 1.29 13.22 8.22
C GLU A 107 1.27 12.74 6.77
N CYS A 108 2.44 12.45 6.19
CA CYS A 108 2.55 11.87 4.85
C CYS A 108 1.84 10.51 4.76
N LEU A 109 2.11 9.58 5.70
CA LEU A 109 1.45 8.27 5.72
C LEU A 109 -0.07 8.37 5.93
N GLN A 110 -0.57 9.37 6.68
CA GLN A 110 -2.01 9.64 6.80
C GLN A 110 -2.60 10.12 5.47
N ALA A 111 -1.94 11.06 4.78
CA ALA A 111 -2.38 11.57 3.48
C ALA A 111 -2.34 10.50 2.36
N TYR A 112 -1.48 9.49 2.49
CA TYR A 112 -1.37 8.40 1.51
C TYR A 112 -2.49 7.37 1.58
N LYS A 113 -3.31 7.38 2.65
CA LYS A 113 -4.47 6.49 2.74
C LYS A 113 -5.45 6.76 1.60
N GLN A 114 -5.99 5.70 1.03
CA GLN A 114 -7.08 5.73 0.03
C GLN A 114 -8.36 5.17 0.63
N ALA A 115 -9.51 5.67 0.19
CA ALA A 115 -10.76 4.94 0.30
C ALA A 115 -10.89 3.91 -0.84
N ASN A 116 -11.81 2.97 -0.69
CA ASN A 116 -12.49 2.37 -1.83
C ASN A 116 -11.60 1.56 -2.80
N ASP A 117 -11.70 1.66 -4.12
CA ASP A 117 -12.40 2.59 -5.06
C ASP A 117 -11.77 3.96 -5.41
N GLU A 118 -10.71 4.40 -4.71
CA GLU A 118 -9.85 5.52 -5.14
C GLU A 118 -8.55 5.05 -5.81
N PHE A 119 -8.05 5.82 -6.78
CA PHE A 119 -6.69 5.69 -7.31
C PHE A 119 -5.95 7.03 -7.38
N ASP A 120 -4.63 6.97 -7.19
CA ASP A 120 -3.72 8.12 -7.21
C ASP A 120 -2.86 8.08 -8.48
N ILE A 121 -2.79 9.19 -9.20
CA ILE A 121 -1.89 9.39 -10.34
C ILE A 121 -0.59 10.02 -9.84
N TRP A 122 0.54 9.40 -10.20
CA TRP A 122 1.89 9.87 -9.87
C TRP A 122 2.75 10.00 -11.14
N SER A 123 3.49 11.09 -11.22
CA SER A 123 4.67 11.20 -12.06
C SER A 123 5.81 10.39 -11.43
N LEU A 124 6.67 9.81 -12.28
CA LEU A 124 7.88 9.10 -11.85
C LEU A 124 9.18 9.86 -12.21
N ASP A 125 9.12 10.84 -13.11
CA ASP A 125 10.26 11.68 -13.53
C ASP A 125 9.86 13.16 -13.72
N PRO A 126 10.16 14.05 -12.75
CA PRO A 126 10.53 13.70 -11.38
C PRO A 126 9.36 13.03 -10.64
N PRO A 127 9.62 12.23 -9.59
CA PRO A 127 8.57 11.65 -8.75
C PRO A 127 7.66 12.73 -8.14
N GLY A 128 6.35 12.56 -8.26
CA GLY A 128 5.40 13.51 -7.67
C GLY A 128 3.94 13.12 -7.83
N PHE A 129 3.15 13.33 -6.76
CA PHE A 129 1.70 13.17 -6.78
C PHE A 129 1.06 14.21 -7.72
N MET A 130 0.16 13.76 -8.60
CA MET A 130 -0.53 14.61 -9.56
C MET A 130 -1.99 14.85 -9.19
N SER A 131 -2.74 13.77 -8.91
CA SER A 131 -4.16 13.84 -8.57
C SER A 131 -4.66 12.54 -7.95
N ARG A 132 -5.81 12.62 -7.25
CA ARG A 132 -6.59 11.48 -6.78
C ARG A 132 -7.95 11.51 -7.46
N MET A 133 -8.45 10.32 -7.82
CA MET A 133 -9.78 10.16 -8.41
C MET A 133 -10.49 8.95 -7.81
N ALA A 134 -11.81 9.04 -7.66
CA ALA A 134 -12.66 7.93 -7.25
C ALA A 134 -13.42 7.37 -8.46
N VAL A 135 -13.66 6.06 -8.49
CA VAL A 135 -14.48 5.41 -9.51
C VAL A 135 -15.93 5.38 -9.04
N GLY A 136 -16.73 6.37 -9.47
CA GLY A 136 -18.17 6.49 -9.17
C GLY A 136 -19.08 6.13 -10.34
#